data_AF-J9YNJ9-F1
#
_entry.id   AF-J9YNJ9-F1
#
_cell.length_a   1.000
_cell.length_b   1.000
_cell.length_c   1.000
_cell.angle_alpha   90.00
_cell.angle_beta   90.00
_cell.angle_gamma   90.00
#
_symmetry.space_group_name_H-M   'P 1'
#
loop_
_entity.id
_entity.type
_entity.pdbx_description
1 polymer ?
#
loop_
_entity_poly.entity_id
_entity_poly.type
_entity_poly.pdbx_seq_one_letter_code
_entity_poly.pdbx_strand_id
1 'polypeptide(L)'
;MNIAVSPTAETPSARAQVQWSRRWESELQLADHAELAEFFRKSYGPTGAFNAQPFEGNRSWAGARPEVRVIGYDARGIAAHLGLLRRFINVGGVDL
;
A
#
# COMPACT_ATOMS: atom_id res chain seq x y z
N MET A 1 -15.06 -18.39 44.36
CA MET A 1 -13.61 -18.43 44.08
C MET A 1 -13.46 -17.97 42.64
N ASN A 2 -12.97 -16.75 42.44
CA ASN A 2 -12.93 -16.11 41.12
C ASN A 2 -11.47 -16.10 40.69
N ILE A 3 -11.12 -16.95 39.72
CA ILE A 3 -9.77 -17.00 39.18
C ILE A 3 -9.61 -15.77 38.30
N ALA A 4 -8.92 -14.75 38.83
CA ALA A 4 -8.45 -13.64 38.02
C ALA A 4 -7.36 -14.19 37.08
N VAL A 5 -7.72 -14.41 35.82
CA VAL A 5 -6.74 -14.66 34.77
C VAL A 5 -6.09 -13.32 34.45
N SER A 6 -4.85 -13.13 34.90
CA SER A 6 -4.03 -12.01 34.46
C SER A 6 -3.85 -12.09 32.94
N PRO A 7 -3.91 -10.96 32.21
CA PRO A 7 -3.63 -10.98 30.78
C PRO A 7 -2.20 -11.44 30.58
N THR A 8 -2.02 -12.55 29.87
CA THR A 8 -0.72 -13.01 29.41
C THR A 8 -0.09 -11.87 28.61
N ALA A 9 1.08 -11.39 29.01
CA ALA A 9 1.82 -10.42 28.23
C ALA A 9 2.14 -11.06 26.88
N GLU A 10 1.40 -10.70 25.82
CA GLU A 10 1.76 -11.06 24.46
C GLU A 10 3.16 -10.51 24.21
N THR A 11 4.12 -11.41 23.97
CA THR A 11 5.45 -11.03 23.50
C THR A 11 5.27 -10.11 22.30
N PRO A 12 5.84 -8.90 22.29
CA PRO A 12 5.72 -8.00 21.15
C PRO A 12 6.13 -8.76 19.90
N SER A 13 5.21 -8.88 18.94
CA SER A 13 5.52 -9.49 17.65
C SER A 13 6.75 -8.78 17.08
N ALA A 14 7.75 -9.55 16.63
CA ALA A 14 8.93 -8.99 15.95
C ALA A 14 8.56 -8.26 14.63
N ARG A 15 7.28 -8.31 14.23
CA ARG A 15 6.76 -7.53 13.11
C ARG A 15 6.62 -6.07 13.50
N ALA A 16 7.10 -5.19 12.61
CA ALA A 16 6.89 -3.76 12.74
C ALA A 16 5.40 -3.45 12.95
N GLN A 17 5.10 -2.57 13.91
CA GLN A 17 3.74 -2.08 14.10
C GLN A 17 3.37 -1.19 12.91
N VAL A 18 2.46 -1.68 12.06
CA VAL A 18 1.99 -0.96 10.88
C VAL A 18 0.72 -0.20 11.22
N GLN A 19 0.74 1.11 11.01
CA GLN A 19 -0.44 1.98 11.11
C GLN A 19 -1.07 2.12 9.72
N TRP A 20 -2.37 1.85 9.62
CA TRP A 20 -3.08 1.82 8.34
C TRP A 20 -3.91 3.08 8.13
N SER A 21 -3.85 3.63 6.92
CA SER A 21 -4.74 4.70 6.47
C SER A 21 -5.43 4.33 5.16
N ARG A 22 -6.68 4.77 5.01
CA ARG A 22 -7.42 4.73 3.73
C ARG A 22 -7.49 6.15 3.19
N ARG A 23 -7.11 6.34 1.93
CA ARG A 23 -7.10 7.64 1.24
C ARG A 23 -7.79 7.53 -0.11
N TRP A 24 -8.60 8.51 -0.47
CA TRP A 24 -8.99 8.69 -1.87
C TRP A 24 -7.80 9.21 -2.65
N GLU A 25 -7.67 8.82 -3.92
CA GLU A 25 -6.57 9.30 -4.76
C GLU A 25 -6.55 10.84 -4.87
N SER A 26 -7.72 11.47 -4.88
CA SER A 26 -7.88 12.92 -4.94
C SER A 26 -7.43 13.66 -3.67
N GLU A 27 -7.21 12.96 -2.56
CA GLU A 27 -6.76 13.54 -1.29
C GLU A 27 -5.23 13.57 -1.17
N LEU A 28 -4.53 12.85 -2.04
CA LEU A 28 -3.07 12.77 -2.03
C LEU A 28 -2.45 14.05 -2.57
N GLN A 29 -1.42 14.50 -1.88
CA GLN A 29 -0.60 15.64 -2.28
C GLN A 29 0.62 15.14 -3.06
N LEU A 30 1.34 16.09 -3.68
CA LEU A 30 2.57 15.77 -4.43
C LEU A 30 3.59 14.99 -3.59
N ALA A 31 3.72 15.33 -2.29
CA ALA A 31 4.62 14.64 -1.37
C ALA A 31 4.22 13.16 -1.16
N ASP A 32 2.93 12.89 -1.02
CA ASP A 32 2.42 11.51 -0.88
C ASP A 32 2.74 10.68 -2.12
N HIS A 33 2.57 11.28 -3.31
CA HIS A 33 2.92 10.63 -4.57
C HIS A 33 4.42 10.39 -4.71
N ALA A 34 5.26 11.30 -4.24
CA ALA A 34 6.72 11.12 -4.25
C ALA A 34 7.15 9.97 -3.34
N GLU A 35 6.61 9.87 -2.12
CA GLU A 35 6.91 8.78 -1.18
C GLU A 35 6.43 7.43 -1.73
N LEU A 36 5.20 7.37 -2.28
CA LEU A 36 4.67 6.19 -2.94
C LEU A 36 5.56 5.75 -4.13
N ALA A 37 5.98 6.70 -4.96
CA ALA A 37 6.85 6.42 -6.10
C ALA A 37 8.20 5.83 -5.64
N GLU A 38 8.81 6.41 -4.60
CA GLU A 38 10.04 5.87 -4.00
C GLU A 38 9.82 4.47 -3.43
N PHE A 39 8.74 4.26 -2.69
CA PHE A 39 8.36 2.95 -2.17
C PHE A 39 8.21 1.90 -3.28
N PHE A 40 7.54 2.22 -4.38
CA PHE A 40 7.40 1.30 -5.51
C PHE A 40 8.72 1.03 -6.22
N ARG A 41 9.57 2.04 -6.40
CA ARG A 41 10.92 1.83 -6.97
C ARG A 41 11.74 0.86 -6.12
N LYS A 42 11.71 1.02 -4.80
CA LYS A 42 12.42 0.13 -3.86
C LYS A 42 11.82 -1.27 -3.83
N SER A 43 10.50 -1.39 -3.97
CA SER A 43 9.79 -2.68 -3.93
C SER A 43 9.95 -3.48 -5.23
N TYR A 44 9.82 -2.83 -6.38
CA TYR A 44 9.85 -3.49 -7.69
C TYR A 44 11.24 -3.51 -8.34
N GLY A 45 12.12 -2.55 -8.05
CA GLY A 45 13.46 -2.48 -8.62
C GLY A 45 14.30 -3.75 -8.47
N PRO A 46 14.29 -4.45 -7.32
CA PRO A 46 15.00 -5.72 -7.15
C PRO A 46 14.53 -6.83 -8.09
N THR A 47 13.32 -6.75 -8.64
CA THR A 47 12.79 -7.70 -9.63
C THR A 47 13.17 -7.36 -11.07
N GLY A 48 13.84 -6.22 -11.29
CA GLY A 48 14.28 -5.75 -12.59
C GLY A 48 14.20 -4.22 -12.68
N ALA A 49 15.24 -3.59 -13.24
CA ALA A 49 15.29 -2.12 -13.38
C ALA A 49 14.08 -1.57 -14.16
N PHE A 50 13.63 -2.29 -15.20
CA PHE A 50 12.44 -1.96 -15.97
C PHE A 50 11.17 -1.86 -15.11
N ASN A 51 11.04 -2.65 -14.04
CA ASN A 51 9.87 -2.64 -13.17
C ASN A 51 9.83 -1.39 -12.26
N ALA A 52 10.96 -0.72 -12.06
CA ALA A 52 11.04 0.55 -11.32
C ALA A 52 10.83 1.79 -12.20
N GLN A 53 11.11 1.71 -13.51
CA GLN A 53 11.03 2.83 -14.45
C GLN A 53 9.67 3.55 -14.45
N PRO A 54 8.52 2.86 -14.39
CA PRO A 54 7.22 3.54 -14.35
C PRO A 54 7.06 4.52 -13.18
N PHE A 55 7.83 4.33 -12.11
CA PHE A 55 7.73 5.12 -10.88
C PHE A 55 8.79 6.23 -10.78
N GLU A 56 9.55 6.50 -11.84
CA GLU A 56 10.43 7.67 -11.91
C GLU A 56 9.62 8.98 -12.04
N GLY A 57 10.19 10.10 -11.58
CA GLY A 57 9.54 11.41 -11.68
C GLY A 57 8.27 11.55 -10.82
N ASN A 58 8.24 10.93 -9.64
CA ASN A 58 7.12 10.94 -8.69
C ASN A 58 5.81 10.33 -9.23
N ARG A 59 5.89 9.49 -10.25
CA ARG A 59 4.75 8.70 -10.73
C ARG A 59 4.46 7.57 -9.75
N SER A 60 3.29 7.57 -9.12
CA SER A 60 2.91 6.60 -8.07
C SER A 60 1.91 5.54 -8.56
N TRP A 61 1.87 5.30 -9.87
CA TRP A 61 1.13 4.19 -10.50
C TRP A 61 1.69 3.91 -11.90
N ALA A 62 1.47 2.70 -12.38
CA ALA A 62 1.82 2.27 -13.74
C ALA A 62 0.58 1.72 -14.44
N GLY A 63 0.19 2.30 -15.57
CA GLY A 63 -0.96 1.89 -16.37
C GLY A 63 -2.32 2.35 -15.82
N ALA A 64 -2.63 2.09 -14.56
CA ALA A 64 -3.93 2.41 -13.98
C ALA A 64 -3.83 3.21 -12.67
N ARG A 65 -4.48 4.37 -12.62
CA ARG A 65 -4.59 5.18 -11.41
C ARG A 65 -5.63 4.57 -10.46
N PRO A 66 -5.28 4.28 -9.18
CA PRO A 66 -6.25 3.88 -8.16
C PRO A 66 -7.33 4.94 -7.92
N GLU A 67 -8.49 4.51 -7.44
CA GLU A 67 -9.52 5.38 -6.85
C GLU A 67 -9.29 5.55 -5.35
N VAL A 68 -8.96 4.46 -4.68
CA VAL A 68 -8.69 4.40 -3.24
C VAL A 68 -7.35 3.70 -3.02
N ARG A 69 -6.60 4.19 -2.04
CA ARG A 69 -5.40 3.55 -1.53
C ARG A 69 -5.56 3.17 -0.07
N VAL A 70 -5.01 2.02 0.28
CA VAL A 70 -4.78 1.61 1.66
C VAL A 70 -3.28 1.57 1.87
N ILE A 71 -2.77 2.41 2.76
CA ILE A 71 -1.33 2.62 2.96
C ILE A 71 -0.99 2.24 4.41
N GLY A 72 -0.02 1.35 4.55
CA GLY A 72 0.52 0.94 5.83
C GLY A 72 1.84 1.66 6.08
N TYR A 73 1.96 2.34 7.21
CA TYR A 73 3.16 3.06 7.63
C TYR A 73 3.83 2.36 8.82
N ASP A 74 5.15 2.24 8.78
CA ASP A 74 5.97 1.90 9.93
C ASP A 74 6.92 3.06 10.28
N ALA A 75 7.85 2.87 11.21
CA ALA A 75 8.81 3.89 11.62
C ALA A 75 9.75 4.40 10.50
N ARG A 76 9.76 3.76 9.32
CA ARG A 76 10.60 4.09 8.16
C ARG A 76 9.80 4.69 7.00
N GLY A 77 8.50 4.95 7.18
CA GLY A 77 7.60 5.46 6.14
C GLY A 77 6.65 4.38 5.63
N ILE A 78 6.28 4.44 4.35
CA ILE A 78 5.41 3.43 3.73
C ILE A 78 6.05 2.04 3.79
N ALA A 79 5.36 1.11 4.45
CA ALA A 79 5.73 -0.29 4.59
C ALA A 79 4.85 -1.22 3.73
N ALA A 80 3.63 -0.78 3.39
CA ALA A 80 2.70 -1.55 2.57
C ALA A 80 1.75 -0.64 1.78
N HIS A 81 1.30 -1.10 0.62
CA HIS A 81 0.35 -0.37 -0.22
C HIS A 81 -0.61 -1.32 -0.95
N LEU A 82 -1.89 -0.96 -0.97
CA LEU A 82 -2.91 -1.55 -1.83
C LEU A 82 -3.61 -0.43 -2.61
N GLY A 83 -3.77 -0.63 -3.92
CA GLY A 83 -4.54 0.27 -4.79
C GLY A 83 -5.83 -0.42 -5.26
N LEU A 84 -6.96 0.25 -5.09
CA LEU A 84 -8.27 -0.24 -5.53
C LEU A 84 -8.78 0.66 -6.64
N LEU A 85 -9.30 0.06 -7.70
CA LEU A 85 -9.97 0.75 -8.79
C LEU A 85 -11.13 -0.12 -9.29
N ARG A 86 -12.22 0.51 -9.70
CA ARG A 86 -13.33 -0.19 -10.33
C ARG A 86 -13.07 -0.31 -11.83
N ARG A 87 -13.31 -1.50 -12.36
CA ARG A 87 -13.24 -1.79 -13.79
C ARG A 87 -14.45 -2.63 -14.15
N PHE A 88 -15.13 -2.24 -15.22
CA PHE A 88 -16.09 -3.09 -15.90
C PHE A 88 -15.32 -3.86 -16.94
N ILE A 89 -15.43 -5.18 -16.93
CA ILE A 89 -14.70 -6.04 -17.84
C ILE A 89 -15.69 -6.91 -18.61
N ASN A 90 -15.52 -7.00 -19.93
CA ASN A 90 -16.28 -7.94 -20.72
C ASN A 90 -15.52 -9.26 -20.78
N VAL A 91 -16.17 -10.36 -20.40
CA VAL A 91 -15.61 -11.71 -20.49
C VAL A 91 -16.56 -12.56 -21.32
N GLY A 92 -16.13 -12.94 -22.52
CA GLY A 92 -16.91 -13.81 -23.41
C GLY A 92 -18.21 -13.16 -23.94
N GLY A 93 -18.25 -11.84 -24.08
CA GLY A 93 -19.43 -11.11 -24.56
C GLY A 93 -20.41 -10.69 -23.46
N VAL A 94 -20.16 -11.08 -22.21
CA VAL A 94 -20.95 -10.64 -21.04
C VAL A 94 -20.17 -9.55 -20.30
N ASP A 95 -20.81 -8.41 -20.06
CA ASP A 95 -20.29 -7.36 -19.17
C ASP A 95 -20.43 -7.80 -17.71
N LEU A 96 -19.33 -7.74 -16.96
CA LEU A 96 -19.22 -8.03 -15.52
C LEU A 96 -18.85 -6.78 -14.72
#